data_AF-A0AAP9MZF9-F1
#
_entry.id   AF-A0AAP9MZF9-F1
#
_cell.length_a   1.000
_cell.length_b   1.000
_cell.length_c   1.000
_cell.angle_alpha   90.00
_cell.angle_beta   90.00
_cell.angle_gamma   90.00
#
_symmetry.space_group_name_H-M   'P 1'
#
loop_
_entity.id
_entity.type
_entity.pdbx_description
1 polymer ?
#
loop_
_entity_poly.entity_id
_entity_poly.type
_entity_poly.pdbx_seq_one_letter_code
_entity_poly.pdbx_strand_id
1 'polypeptide(L)'
;MTAQATSNSSRTPFGKYLIRAAGRAGRLVNQLETSVLHSPILAKVPLGYRRVGMQIVKLMLMLAVASVAFFLAIGMVALWTLAALPIKSDRQPRIYEVSHPQHQSKYPEMYDDNGSPR
;
A
#
# COMPACT_ATOMS: atom_id res chain seq x y z
N MET A 1 -6.53 -13.87 39.15
CA MET A 1 -5.95 -14.64 38.04
C MET A 1 -5.82 -13.71 36.85
N THR A 2 -4.61 -13.29 36.50
CA THR A 2 -4.33 -12.36 35.39
C THR A 2 -3.95 -13.17 34.16
N ALA A 3 -4.78 -13.14 33.11
CA ALA A 3 -4.47 -13.77 31.83
C ALA A 3 -3.30 -13.02 31.17
N GLN A 4 -2.17 -13.71 30.97
CA GLN A 4 -1.10 -13.21 30.12
C GLN A 4 -1.59 -13.22 28.67
N ALA A 5 -1.64 -12.04 28.04
CA ALA A 5 -1.84 -11.92 26.61
C ALA A 5 -0.61 -12.48 25.88
N THR A 6 -0.67 -13.75 25.49
CA THR A 6 0.30 -14.35 24.57
C THR A 6 0.10 -13.75 23.19
N SER A 7 0.99 -12.82 22.80
CA SER A 7 1.11 -12.38 21.41
C SER A 7 1.68 -13.55 20.59
N ASN A 8 0.81 -14.36 20.00
CA ASN A 8 1.23 -15.26 18.94
C ASN A 8 1.64 -14.38 17.75
N SER A 9 2.92 -14.05 17.67
CA SER A 9 3.56 -13.54 16.46
C SER A 9 3.40 -14.61 15.39
N SER A 10 2.26 -14.62 14.71
CA SER A 10 1.99 -15.44 13.55
C SER A 10 2.98 -15.04 12.47
N ARG A 11 4.16 -15.68 12.48
CA ARG A 11 5.14 -15.69 11.40
C ARG A 11 4.43 -16.26 10.19
N THR A 12 3.80 -15.40 9.40
CA THR A 12 3.14 -15.80 8.17
C THR A 12 4.18 -16.47 7.27
N PRO A 13 3.89 -17.64 6.67
CA PRO A 13 4.83 -18.36 5.82
C PRO A 13 5.34 -17.47 4.68
N PHE A 14 4.50 -16.54 4.20
CA PHE A 14 4.84 -15.51 3.22
C PHE A 14 6.08 -14.68 3.58
N GLY A 15 6.22 -14.26 4.85
CA GLY A 15 7.38 -13.47 5.29
C GLY A 15 8.69 -14.25 5.14
N LYS A 16 8.69 -15.56 5.43
CA LYS A 16 9.88 -16.41 5.27
C LYS A 16 10.27 -16.57 3.80
N TYR A 17 9.29 -16.69 2.90
CA TYR A 17 9.55 -16.77 1.46
C TYR A 17 10.12 -15.46 0.91
N LEU A 18 9.58 -14.30 1.31
CA LEU A 18 10.07 -12.99 0.89
C LEU A 18 11.52 -12.75 1.34
N ILE A 19 11.85 -13.06 2.59
CA ILE A 19 13.22 -12.92 3.11
C ILE A 19 14.18 -13.85 2.35
N ARG A 20 13.76 -15.08 2.06
CA ARG A 20 14.58 -16.06 1.32
C ARG A 20 14.76 -15.65 -0.15
N ALA A 21 13.73 -15.10 -0.77
CA ALA A 21 13.77 -14.58 -2.13
C ALA A 21 14.69 -13.35 -2.21
N ALA A 22 14.57 -12.41 -1.28
CA ALA A 22 15.45 -11.24 -1.17
C ALA A 22 16.92 -11.65 -0.99
N GLY A 23 17.20 -12.63 -0.13
CA GLY A 23 18.55 -13.17 0.05
C GLY A 23 19.11 -13.85 -1.21
N ARG A 24 18.28 -14.56 -1.98
CA ARG A 24 18.69 -15.17 -3.26
C ARG A 24 18.92 -14.12 -4.35
N ALA A 25 18.04 -13.12 -4.45
CA ALA A 25 18.19 -12.02 -5.39
C ALA A 25 19.48 -11.22 -5.11
N GLY A 26 19.77 -10.94 -3.83
CA GLY A 26 21.02 -10.27 -3.44
C GLY A 26 22.28 -11.03 -3.86
N ARG A 27 22.27 -12.37 -3.75
CA ARG A 27 23.40 -13.21 -4.21
C ARG A 27 23.57 -13.19 -5.73
N LEU A 28 22.47 -13.25 -6.49
CA LEU A 28 22.51 -13.18 -7.95
C LEU A 28 23.01 -11.83 -8.45
N VAL A 29 22.56 -10.73 -7.83
CA VAL A 29 23.05 -9.38 -8.13
C VAL A 29 24.56 -9.29 -7.85
N ASN A 30 25.02 -9.84 -6.73
CA ASN A 30 26.45 -9.83 -6.40
C ASN A 30 27.29 -10.65 -7.40
N GLN A 31 26.77 -11.80 -7.86
CA GLN A 31 27.41 -12.60 -8.91
C GLN A 31 27.46 -11.86 -10.25
N LEU A 32 26.37 -11.18 -10.63
CA LEU A 32 26.33 -10.34 -11.82
C LEU A 32 27.29 -9.15 -11.73
N GLU A 33 27.35 -8.47 -10.58
CA GLU A 33 28.34 -7.39 -10.33
C GLU A 33 29.76 -7.93 -10.56
N THR A 34 30.11 -9.08 -9.95
CA THR A 34 31.44 -9.69 -10.13
C THR A 34 31.71 -10.13 -11.57
N SER A 35 30.70 -10.66 -12.28
CA SER A 35 30.84 -11.12 -13.66
C SER A 35 31.01 -9.95 -14.64
N VAL A 36 30.27 -8.85 -14.45
CA VAL A 36 30.39 -7.63 -15.26
C VAL A 36 31.73 -6.94 -15.03
N LEU A 37 32.22 -6.91 -13.78
CA LEU A 37 33.54 -6.35 -13.41
C LEU A 37 34.71 -7.07 -14.10
N HIS A 38 34.60 -8.39 -14.31
CA HIS A 38 35.62 -9.21 -14.97
C HIS A 38 35.33 -9.46 -16.47
N SER A 39 34.27 -8.85 -17.03
CA SER A 39 33.90 -9.10 -18.42
C SER A 39 34.95 -8.52 -19.39
N PRO A 40 35.30 -9.24 -20.47
CA PRO A 40 36.30 -8.78 -21.43
C PRO A 40 35.84 -7.58 -22.29
N ILE A 41 34.52 -7.34 -22.37
CA ILE A 41 33.92 -6.20 -23.08
C ILE A 41 34.28 -4.88 -22.38
N LEU A 42 34.20 -4.92 -21.06
CA LEU A 42 34.82 -3.94 -20.20
C LEU A 42 36.21 -4.48 -19.87
N ALA A 43 37.16 -4.56 -20.81
CA ALA A 43 38.59 -4.75 -20.46
C ALA A 43 39.39 -3.43 -20.60
N LYS A 44 39.01 -2.57 -21.55
CA LYS A 44 39.70 -1.32 -21.92
C LYS A 44 39.61 -0.13 -20.94
N VAL A 45 38.80 -0.23 -19.90
CA VAL A 45 38.49 0.86 -18.93
C VAL A 45 39.13 0.54 -17.57
N PRO A 46 39.77 1.47 -16.86
CA PRO A 46 40.36 1.16 -15.56
C PRO A 46 39.29 0.68 -14.56
N LEU A 47 39.63 -0.35 -13.77
CA LEU A 47 38.70 -1.00 -12.81
C LEU A 47 38.06 -0.01 -11.82
N GLY A 48 38.75 1.06 -11.45
CA GLY A 48 38.23 2.11 -10.55
C GLY A 48 37.00 2.82 -11.11
N TYR A 49 37.03 3.24 -12.37
CA TYR A 49 35.91 3.94 -13.02
C TYR A 49 34.69 3.01 -13.20
N ARG A 50 34.91 1.72 -13.42
CA ARG A 50 33.82 0.73 -13.51
C ARG A 50 33.10 0.54 -12.19
N ARG A 51 33.86 0.48 -11.10
CA ARG A 51 33.30 0.32 -9.75
C ARG A 51 32.45 1.52 -9.36
N VAL A 52 32.91 2.73 -9.69
CA VAL A 52 32.15 3.97 -9.49
C VAL A 52 30.89 3.98 -10.35
N GLY A 53 30.99 3.65 -11.65
CA GLY A 53 29.82 3.58 -12.53
C GLY A 53 28.76 2.59 -12.04
N MET A 54 29.19 1.41 -11.59
CA MET A 54 28.29 0.38 -11.05
C MET A 54 27.64 0.82 -9.73
N GLN A 55 28.38 1.51 -8.86
CA GLN A 55 27.82 2.11 -7.64
C GLN A 55 26.78 3.18 -7.94
N ILE A 56 27.02 4.05 -8.92
CA ILE A 56 26.06 5.09 -9.33
C ILE A 56 24.77 4.45 -9.84
N VAL A 57 24.87 3.44 -10.70
CA VAL A 57 23.70 2.70 -11.21
C VAL A 57 22.91 2.05 -10.07
N LYS A 58 23.61 1.43 -9.11
CA LYS A 58 22.97 0.84 -7.92
C LYS A 58 22.25 1.88 -7.07
N LEU A 59 22.85 3.06 -6.91
CA LEU A 59 22.29 4.16 -6.14
C LEU A 59 21.02 4.71 -6.82
N MET A 60 21.07 4.90 -8.14
CA MET A 60 19.90 5.32 -8.93
C MET A 60 18.78 4.28 -8.89
N LEU A 61 19.10 2.99 -8.99
CA LEU A 61 18.12 1.91 -8.88
C LEU A 61 17.46 1.89 -7.50
N MET A 62 18.25 1.99 -6.42
CA MET A 62 17.70 2.05 -5.07
C MET A 62 16.82 3.28 -4.87
N LEU A 63 17.23 4.44 -5.39
CA LEU A 63 16.46 5.67 -5.29
C LEU A 63 15.11 5.55 -6.02
N ALA A 64 15.11 4.96 -7.21
CA ALA A 64 13.88 4.71 -7.98
C ALA A 64 12.93 3.78 -7.22
N VAL A 65 13.43 2.65 -6.70
CA VAL A 65 12.63 1.69 -5.91
C VAL A 65 12.08 2.35 -4.64
N ALA A 66 12.90 3.11 -3.92
CA ALA A 66 12.49 3.82 -2.71
C ALA A 66 11.42 4.87 -3.00
N SER A 67 11.55 5.63 -4.10
CA SER A 67 10.56 6.62 -4.53
C SER A 67 9.20 5.98 -4.78
N VAL A 68 9.15 4.90 -5.57
CA VAL A 68 7.90 4.17 -5.84
C VAL A 68 7.27 3.61 -4.56
N ALA A 69 8.09 3.00 -3.70
CA ALA A 69 7.61 2.47 -2.42
C ALA A 69 7.02 3.57 -1.52
N PHE A 70 7.63 4.76 -1.52
CA PHE A 70 7.16 5.92 -0.77
C PHE A 70 5.79 6.40 -1.26
N PHE A 71 5.60 6.55 -2.58
CA PHE A 71 4.30 6.91 -3.14
C PHE A 71 3.22 5.86 -2.85
N LEU A 72 3.55 4.57 -2.94
CA LEU A 72 2.63 3.49 -2.59
C LEU A 72 2.23 3.53 -1.10
N ALA A 73 3.18 3.80 -0.21
CA ALA A 73 2.91 3.94 1.22
C ALA A 73 1.95 5.11 1.49
N ILE A 74 2.21 6.28 0.90
CA ILE A 74 1.32 7.45 1.02
C ILE A 74 -0.06 7.13 0.44
N GLY A 75 -0.13 6.50 -0.73
CA GLY A 75 -1.38 6.10 -1.36
C GLY A 75 -2.20 5.15 -0.49
N MET A 76 -1.55 4.16 0.14
CA MET A 76 -2.21 3.25 1.08
C MET A 76 -2.74 3.96 2.32
N VAL A 77 -1.97 4.90 2.89
CA VAL A 77 -2.45 5.72 4.02
C VAL A 77 -3.64 6.57 3.60
N ALA A 78 -3.59 7.22 2.44
CA ALA A 78 -4.68 8.01 1.92
C ALA A 78 -5.95 7.18 1.71
N LEU A 79 -5.84 6.02 1.06
CA LEU A 79 -6.96 5.09 0.86
C LEU A 79 -7.51 4.58 2.19
N TRP A 80 -6.65 4.27 3.15
CA TRP A 80 -7.07 3.85 4.48
C TRP A 80 -7.84 4.96 5.20
N THR A 81 -7.38 6.22 5.14
CA THR A 81 -8.11 7.35 5.75
C THR A 81 -9.46 7.59 5.07
N LEU A 82 -9.54 7.46 3.74
CA LEU A 82 -10.79 7.54 2.98
C LEU A 82 -11.76 6.41 3.31
N ALA A 83 -11.27 5.18 3.46
CA ALA A 83 -12.09 4.04 3.85
C ALA A 83 -12.53 4.11 5.32
N ALA A 84 -11.73 4.77 6.17
CA ALA A 84 -12.05 4.99 7.58
C ALA A 84 -13.05 6.14 7.79
N LEU A 85 -13.35 6.94 6.76
CA LEU A 85 -14.46 7.88 6.83
C LEU A 85 -15.76 7.08 7.00
N PRO A 86 -16.56 7.35 8.05
CA PRO A 86 -17.85 6.71 8.17
C PRO A 86 -18.69 7.15 6.96
N ILE A 87 -18.97 6.21 6.07
CA ILE A 87 -20.11 6.31 5.16
C ILE A 87 -21.29 6.57 6.09
N LYS A 88 -21.99 7.70 5.93
CA LYS A 88 -23.14 8.08 6.74
C LYS A 88 -24.23 7.01 6.60
N SER A 89 -24.08 5.94 7.39
CA SER A 89 -24.96 4.77 7.46
C SER A 89 -26.15 5.02 8.38
N ASP A 90 -26.21 6.21 9.02
CA ASP A 90 -27.27 6.54 9.97
C ASP A 90 -28.58 6.93 9.32
N ARG A 91 -28.64 6.98 7.99
CA ARG A 91 -29.90 7.20 7.28
C ARG A 91 -30.23 5.94 6.52
N GLN A 92 -30.92 5.01 7.18
CA GLN A 92 -31.80 4.12 6.44
C GLN A 92 -32.60 5.01 5.48
N PRO A 93 -32.58 4.72 4.17
CA PRO A 93 -33.31 5.54 3.21
C PRO A 93 -34.75 5.55 3.68
N ARG A 94 -35.24 6.74 4.05
CA ARG A 94 -36.58 6.86 4.61
C ARG A 94 -37.56 6.46 3.50
N ILE A 95 -38.68 5.85 3.85
CA ILE A 95 -39.62 5.21 2.89
C ILE A 95 -40.00 6.16 1.73
N TYR A 96 -40.00 7.46 1.99
CA TYR A 96 -40.31 8.52 1.02
C TYR A 96 -39.12 9.02 0.19
N GLU A 97 -37.86 8.79 0.60
CA GLU A 97 -36.65 9.07 -0.21
C GLU A 97 -36.57 8.14 -1.41
N VAL A 98 -37.22 6.97 -1.33
CA VAL A 98 -37.30 5.96 -2.40
C VAL A 98 -38.56 6.10 -3.24
N SER A 99 -39.67 6.59 -2.67
CA SER A 99 -40.97 6.60 -3.34
C SER A 99 -41.44 7.97 -3.83
N HIS A 100 -41.38 9.04 -3.02
CA HIS A 100 -41.88 10.38 -3.39
C HIS A 100 -41.17 11.51 -2.60
N PRO A 101 -39.96 11.93 -3.01
CA PRO A 101 -39.10 12.81 -2.20
C PRO A 101 -39.64 14.23 -1.99
N GLN A 102 -40.59 14.70 -2.80
CA GLN A 102 -41.11 16.08 -2.75
C GLN A 102 -42.45 16.22 -1.99
N HIS A 103 -43.09 15.13 -1.58
CA HIS A 103 -44.43 15.22 -0.97
C HIS A 103 -44.37 15.75 0.48
N GLN A 104 -43.36 15.34 1.25
CA GLN A 104 -43.16 15.81 2.62
C GLN A 104 -42.82 17.31 2.67
N SER A 105 -42.08 17.85 1.70
CA SER A 105 -41.81 19.28 1.63
C SER A 105 -43.07 20.11 1.35
N LYS A 106 -44.08 19.50 0.73
CA LYS A 106 -45.32 20.16 0.33
C LYS A 106 -46.42 20.06 1.39
N TYR A 107 -46.46 18.96 2.14
CA TYR A 107 -47.44 18.70 3.20
C TYR A 107 -46.76 18.17 4.47
N PRO A 108 -45.91 18.98 5.12
CA PRO A 108 -45.15 18.55 6.30
C PRO A 108 -46.04 18.13 7.47
N GLU A 109 -47.26 18.68 7.57
CA GLU A 109 -48.23 18.41 8.61
C GLU A 109 -48.82 16.99 8.61
N MET A 110 -48.75 16.28 7.47
CA MET A 110 -49.28 14.93 7.32
C MET A 110 -48.30 13.84 7.75
N TYR A 111 -47.09 14.22 8.18
CA TYR A 111 -46.02 13.29 8.51
C TYR A 111 -45.49 13.53 9.93
N ASP A 112 -45.04 12.46 10.58
CA ASP A 112 -44.27 12.54 11.82
C ASP A 112 -42.80 12.94 11.56
N ASP A 113 -42.02 13.12 12.63
CA ASP A 113 -40.60 13.48 12.55
C ASP A 113 -39.74 12.42 11.82
N ASN A 114 -40.26 11.20 11.69
CA ASN A 114 -39.64 10.09 10.98
C ASN A 114 -40.09 10.02 9.50
N GLY A 115 -41.02 10.88 9.08
CA GLY A 115 -41.60 10.93 7.73
C GLY A 115 -42.61 9.82 7.46
N SER A 116 -43.16 9.19 8.50
CA SER A 116 -44.28 8.28 8.41
C SER A 116 -45.61 9.06 8.44
N PRO A 117 -46.65 8.63 7.71
CA PRO A 117 -47.95 9.27 7.76
C PRO A 117 -48.49 9.29 9.19
N ARG A 118 -48.92 10.45 9.65
CA ARG A 118 -49.52 10.63 10.98
C ARG A 118 -50.95 10.10 11.04
#